data_AF-A0A101PRQ0-F1
#
_entry.id   AF-A0A101PRQ0-F1
#
_cell.length_a   1.000
_cell.length_b   1.000
_cell.length_c   1.000
_cell.angle_alpha   90.00
_cell.angle_beta   90.00
_cell.angle_gamma   90.00
#
_symmetry.space_group_name_H-M   'P 1'
#
loop_
_entity.id
_entity.type
_entity.pdbx_description
1 polymer ?
#
loop_
_entity_poly.entity_id
_entity_poly.type
_entity_poly.pdbx_seq_one_letter_code
_entity_poly.pdbx_strand_id
1 'polypeptide(L)' 'MRRCVAEHRRWFLGVLREADAAGHPEPEDLARTLLVLRDGAMAGGYLDDLGDVAETLRKTTERLLDA' A
#
# COMPACT_ATOMS: atom_id res chain seq x y z
N MET A 1 17.65 7.46 11.66
CA MET A 1 16.92 7.16 10.41
C MET A 1 16.11 5.87 10.48
N ARG A 2 16.69 4.68 10.72
CA ARG A 2 15.94 3.40 10.76
C ARG A 2 14.72 3.42 11.69
N ARG A 3 14.85 4.02 12.88
CA ARG A 3 13.75 4.18 13.85
C ARG A 3 12.59 5.00 13.28
N CYS A 4 12.86 6.20 12.75
CA CYS A 4 11.84 7.07 12.15
C CYS A 4 11.14 6.40 10.96
N VAL A 5 11.88 5.65 10.13
CA VAL A 5 11.31 4.87 9.02
C VAL A 5 10.36 3.78 9.56
N ALA A 6 10.77 3.06 10.61
CA ALA A 6 9.92 2.04 11.23
C ALA A 6 8.66 2.66 11.88
N GLU A 7 8.79 3.80 12.55
CA GLU A 7 7.68 4.54 13.14
C GLU A 7 6.68 5.01 12.07
N HIS A 8 7.17 5.60 10.98
CA HIS A 8 6.33 6.00 9.86
C HIS A 8 5.61 4.81 9.20
N ARG A 9 6.32 3.70 8.95
CA ARG A 9 5.71 2.48 8.39
C ARG A 9 4.63 1.91 9.30
N ARG A 10 4.86 1.90 10.62
CA ARG A 10 3.88 1.42 11.60
C ARG A 10 2.65 2.34 11.64
N TRP A 11 2.85 3.65 11.60
CA TRP A 11 1.75 4.62 11.50
C TRP A 11 0.93 4.41 10.22
N PHE A 12 1.58 4.32 9.07
CA PHE A 12 0.90 4.16 7.79
C PHE A 12 0.13 2.84 7.69
N LEU A 13 0.69 1.75 8.21
CA LEU A 13 -0.04 0.48 8.32
C LEU A 13 -1.30 0.62 9.20
N GLY A 14 -1.23 1.40 10.28
CA GLY A 14 -2.40 1.72 11.11
C GLY A 14 -3.49 2.42 10.31
N VAL A 15 -3.13 3.44 9.53
CA VAL A 15 -4.07 4.16 8.65
C VAL A 15 -4.74 3.22 7.64
N LEU A 16 -3.98 2.32 7.03
CA LEU A 16 -4.53 1.36 6.05
C LEU A 16 -5.52 0.38 6.67
N ARG A 17 -5.30 -0.04 7.91
CA ARG A 17 -6.23 -0.92 8.65
C ARG A 17 -7.53 -0.20 9.00
N GLU A 18 -7.45 1.07 9.34
CA GLU A 18 -8.63 1.89 9.66
C GLU A 18 -9.46 2.20 8.40
N ALA A 19 -8.81 2.41 7.26
CA ALA A 19 -9.46 2.78 5.99
C ALA A 19 -10.44 1.71 5.47
N ASP A 20 -10.26 0.46 5.88
CA ASP A 20 -11.04 -0.69 5.39
C ASP A 20 -11.73 -1.48 6.52
N ALA A 21 -11.83 -0.89 7.72
CA ALA A 21 -12.55 -1.48 8.85
C ALA A 21 -14.07 -1.69 8.63
N ALA A 22 -14.58 -1.45 7.41
CA ALA A 22 -16.00 -1.38 7.09
C ALA A 22 -16.51 -2.43 6.08
N GLY A 23 -15.67 -3.28 5.45
CA GLY A 23 -16.21 -4.19 4.43
C GLY A 23 -15.36 -5.37 3.94
N HIS A 24 -14.03 -5.32 3.95
CA HIS A 24 -13.22 -6.41 3.41
C HIS A 24 -13.16 -7.62 4.37
N PRO A 25 -13.14 -8.86 3.86
CA PRO A 25 -13.09 -10.06 4.68
C PRO A 25 -11.79 -10.21 5.48
N GLU A 26 -10.67 -9.67 4.98
CA GLU A 26 -9.33 -9.82 5.56
C GLU A 26 -8.57 -8.47 5.64
N PRO A 27 -9.01 -7.53 6.49
CA PRO A 27 -8.50 -6.14 6.49
C PRO A 27 -7.03 -6.02 6.91
N GLU A 28 -6.55 -6.94 7.75
CA GLU A 28 -5.14 -6.98 8.16
C GLU A 28 -4.19 -7.38 7.01
N ASP A 29 -4.60 -8.37 6.21
CA ASP A 29 -3.81 -8.84 5.08
C ASP A 29 -3.88 -7.87 3.91
N LEU A 30 -5.04 -7.22 3.70
CA LEU A 30 -5.17 -6.12 2.77
C LEU A 30 -4.20 -4.98 3.12
N ALA A 31 -4.22 -4.50 4.37
CA ALA A 31 -3.37 -3.38 4.79
C ALA A 31 -1.87 -3.69 4.61
N ARG A 32 -1.44 -4.92 4.91
CA ARG A 32 -0.05 -5.37 4.68
C ARG A 32 0.29 -5.42 3.19
N THR A 33 -0.63 -5.93 2.37
CA THR A 33 -0.46 -6.01 0.91
C THR A 33 -0.34 -4.63 0.30
N LEU A 34 -1.20 -3.69 0.69
CA LEU A 34 -1.15 -2.29 0.23
C LEU A 34 0.15 -1.59 0.65
N LEU A 35 0.67 -1.86 1.85
CA LEU A 35 1.95 -1.32 2.30
C LEU A 35 3.11 -1.79 1.38
N VAL A 36 3.16 -3.09 1.07
CA VAL A 36 4.19 -3.66 0.18
C VAL A 36 4.05 -3.12 -1.24
N LEU A 37 2.81 -3.04 -1.76
CA LEU A 37 2.53 -2.49 -3.07
C LEU A 37 2.99 -1.02 -3.17
N ARG A 38 2.71 -0.21 -2.15
CA ARG A 38 3.20 1.18 -2.05
C ARG A 38 4.72 1.23 -2.05
N ASP A 39 5.40 0.37 -1.31
CA ASP A 39 6.87 0.37 -1.30
C ASP A 39 7.46 0.01 -2.66
N GLY A 40 6.87 -0.97 -3.34
CA GLY A 40 7.22 -1.34 -4.71
C GLY A 40 7.03 -0.17 -5.67
N ALA A 41 5.87 0.51 -5.61
CA ALA A 41 5.59 1.67 -6.46
C ALA A 41 6.53 2.85 -6.18
N MET A 42 6.85 3.12 -4.92
CA MET A 42 7.79 4.20 -4.55
C MET A 42 9.21 3.91 -5.04
N ALA A 43 9.64 2.65 -5.13
CA ALA A 43 10.93 2.28 -5.72
C ALA A 43 10.86 2.26 -7.26
N GLY A 44 9.82 1.64 -7.81
CA GLY A 44 9.59 1.49 -9.25
C GLY A 44 9.46 2.82 -9.98
N GLY A 45 8.82 3.83 -9.39
CA GLY A 45 8.70 5.15 -10.02
C GLY A 45 10.04 5.88 -10.25
N TYR A 46 11.14 5.42 -9.63
CA TYR A 46 12.50 5.89 -9.92
C TYR A 46 13.24 5.01 -10.93
N LEU A 47 12.81 3.76 -11.12
CA LEU A 47 13.50 2.74 -11.92
C LEU A 47 12.85 2.53 -13.29
N ASP A 48 11.54 2.70 -13.37
CA ASP A 48 10.68 2.42 -14.52
C ASP A 48 9.91 3.69 -14.92
N ASP A 49 9.03 3.58 -15.92
CA ASP A 49 8.13 4.67 -16.29
C ASP A 49 7.13 4.97 -15.15
N LEU A 50 7.09 6.25 -14.76
CA LEU A 50 6.25 6.70 -13.65
C LEU A 50 4.76 6.51 -13.92
N GLY A 51 4.33 6.69 -15.18
CA GLY A 51 2.93 6.53 -15.58
C GLY A 51 2.48 5.08 -15.48
N ASP A 52 3.29 4.16 -15.98
CA ASP A 52 3.01 2.72 -15.90
C ASP A 52 2.97 2.23 -14.45
N VAL A 53 3.93 2.63 -13.62
CA VAL A 53 3.97 2.25 -12.19
C VAL A 53 2.76 2.80 -11.43
N ALA A 54 2.37 4.06 -11.67
CA ALA A 54 1.20 4.66 -11.05
C ALA A 54 -0.09 3.94 -11.45
N GLU A 55 -0.21 3.56 -12.72
CA GLU A 55 -1.36 2.84 -13.24
C GLU A 55 -1.45 1.41 -12.67
N THR A 56 -0.31 0.71 -12.53
CA THR A 56 -0.25 -0.60 -11.88
C THR A 56 -0.65 -0.52 -10.41
N LEU A 57 -0.15 0.47 -9.66
CA LEU A 57 -0.53 0.71 -8.26
C LEU A 57 -2.04 0.88 -8.15
N ARG A 58 -2.62 1.79 -8.95
CA ARG A 58 -4.06 2.10 -8.95
C ARG A 58 -4.91 0.86 -9.24
N LYS A 59 -4.67 0.18 -10.37
CA LYS A 59 -5.43 -1.00 -10.77
C LYS A 59 -5.35 -2.14 -9.76
N THR A 60 -4.18 -2.34 -9.16
CA THR A 60 -3.99 -3.41 -8.17
C THR A 60 -4.71 -3.08 -6.87
N THR A 61 -4.65 -1.82 -6.42
CA THR A 61 -5.40 -1.37 -5.24
C THR A 61 -6.90 -1.53 -5.44
N GLU A 62 -7.46 -1.11 -6.57
CA GLU A 62 -8.89 -1.30 -6.89
C GLU A 62 -9.29 -2.77 -6.80
N ARG A 63 -8.52 -3.67 -7.45
CA ARG A 63 -8.78 -5.12 -7.41
C ARG A 63 -8.72 -5.74 -6.01
N LEU A 64 -7.87 -5.20 -5.14
CA LEU A 64 -7.73 -5.68 -3.78
C LEU A 64 -8.86 -5.17 -2.89
N LEU A 65 -9.42 -4.00 -3.16
CA LEU A 65 -10.56 -3.45 -2.44
C LEU A 65 -11.88 -4.13 -2.83
N ASP A 66 -11.98 -4.60 -4.07
CA ASP A 66 -13.17 -5.27 -4.61
C ASP A 66 -13.22 -6.79 -4.30
N ALA A 67 -12.19 -7.34 -3.64
CA ALA A 67 -12.06 -8.77 -3.33
C ALA A 67 -12.83 -9.17 -2.06
#